data_AF-A0AAW0KTQ1-F1
#
_entry.id   AF-A0AAW0KTQ1-F1
#
_cell.length_a   1.000
_cell.length_b   1.000
_cell.length_c   1.000
_cell.angle_alpha   90.00
_cell.angle_beta   90.00
_cell.angle_gamma   90.00
#
_symmetry.space_group_name_H-M   'P 1'
#
loop_
_entity.id
_entity.type
_entity.pdbx_description
1 polymer ?
#
loop_
_entity_poly.entity_id
_entity_poly.type
_entity_poly.pdbx_seq_one_letter_code
_entity_poly.pdbx_strand_id
1 'polypeptide(L)'
;MATLSLHTCRVQQPHATINRIHIFFHFTAILFLLYYRTTCLFLEKNVPTLAWSLIFTSELILTIIWILIQAFRWHPVSRSAIPENIPGGIELPGLDVFVCTLDPKKEPTIEVMNTVLSVLALDYPPEKLSVYLSDDGGS
;
A
#
# COMPACT_ATOMS: atom_id res chain seq x y z
N MET A 1 -2.59 8.83 37.32
CA MET A 1 -1.49 8.15 36.61
C MET A 1 -1.59 8.53 35.14
N ALA A 2 -0.58 9.18 34.56
CA ALA A 2 -0.64 9.56 33.15
C ALA A 2 -0.56 8.30 32.28
N THR A 3 -1.56 8.08 31.42
CA THR A 3 -1.56 6.98 30.45
C THR A 3 -0.53 7.29 29.37
N LEU A 4 0.60 6.56 29.35
CA LEU A 4 1.58 6.66 28.28
C LEU A 4 0.95 6.16 26.97
N SER A 5 1.22 6.84 25.85
CA SER A 5 0.74 6.42 24.54
C SER A 5 1.52 5.20 24.04
N LEU A 6 0.82 4.12 23.70
CA LEU A 6 1.44 2.88 23.16
C LEU A 6 1.80 2.99 21.67
N HIS A 7 1.23 3.96 20.97
CA HIS A 7 1.48 4.18 19.55
C HIS A 7 1.39 5.67 19.22
N THR A 8 2.02 6.06 18.12
CA THR A 8 1.83 7.37 17.51
C THR A 8 1.23 7.20 16.12
N CYS A 9 0.34 8.11 15.75
CA CYS A 9 -0.24 8.20 14.42
C CYS A 9 -0.09 9.65 13.97
N ARG A 10 0.84 9.91 13.05
CA ARG A 10 1.18 11.25 12.58
C ARG A 10 1.02 11.35 11.08
N VAL A 11 0.39 12.41 10.64
CA VAL A 11 0.30 12.76 9.23
C VAL A 11 1.65 13.28 8.79
N GLN A 12 2.16 12.76 7.67
CA GLN A 12 3.39 13.25 7.07
C GLN A 12 3.10 14.56 6.32
N GLN A 13 2.96 15.66 7.08
CA GLN A 13 2.62 17.00 6.58
C GLN A 13 3.45 17.49 5.38
N PRO A 14 4.79 17.35 5.33
CA PRO A 14 5.55 17.81 4.18
C PRO A 14 5.22 17.01 2.91
N HIS A 15 5.15 15.68 3.01
CA HIS A 15 4.77 14.82 1.89
C HIS A 15 3.32 15.07 1.43
N ALA A 16 2.39 15.25 2.37
CA ALA A 16 1.00 15.58 2.08
C ALA A 16 0.90 16.90 1.30
N THR A 17 1.66 17.92 1.70
CA THR A 17 1.66 19.23 1.05
C THR A 17 2.23 19.14 -0.37
N ILE A 18 3.38 18.48 -0.55
CA ILE A 18 3.98 18.24 -1.88
C ILE A 18 3.01 17.48 -2.79
N ASN A 19 2.38 16.43 -2.27
CA ASN A 19 1.40 15.65 -3.04
C ASN A 19 0.20 16.51 -3.47
N ARG A 20 -0.34 17.35 -2.58
CA ARG A 20 -1.48 18.23 -2.91
C ARG A 20 -1.13 19.25 -3.99
N ILE A 21 0.06 19.84 -3.92
CA ILE A 21 0.55 20.77 -4.94
C ILE A 21 0.71 20.04 -6.29
N HIS A 22 1.33 18.86 -6.28
CA HIS A 22 1.48 18.03 -7.47
C HIS A 22 0.11 17.64 -8.07
N ILE A 23 -0.85 17.22 -7.24
CA ILE A 23 -2.22 16.88 -7.64
C ILE A 23 -2.87 18.08 -8.33
N PHE A 24 -2.78 19.27 -7.74
CA PHE A 24 -3.36 20.48 -8.29
C PHE A 24 -2.78 20.84 -9.66
N PHE A 25 -1.45 20.81 -9.78
CA PHE A 25 -0.77 21.11 -11.06
C PHE A 25 -1.13 20.09 -12.14
N HIS A 26 -1.08 18.80 -11.80
CA HIS A 26 -1.36 17.73 -12.75
C HIS A 26 -2.84 17.71 -13.18
N PHE A 27 -3.76 17.97 -12.25
CA PHE A 27 -5.19 18.12 -12.55
C PHE A 27 -5.43 19.27 -13.55
N THR A 28 -4.77 20.40 -13.34
CA THR A 28 -4.85 21.55 -14.24
C THR A 28 -4.34 21.18 -15.64
N ALA A 29 -3.22 20.47 -15.75
CA ALA A 29 -2.68 20.00 -17.03
C ALA A 29 -3.63 19.03 -17.75
N ILE A 30 -4.27 18.10 -17.02
CA ILE A 30 -5.28 17.19 -17.58
C ILE A 30 -6.48 17.98 -18.14
N LEU A 31 -6.97 18.99 -17.41
CA LEU A 31 -8.08 19.82 -17.90
C LEU A 31 -7.74 20.54 -19.22
N PHE A 32 -6.53 21.10 -19.33
CA PHE A 32 -6.07 21.70 -20.58
C PHE A 32 -5.98 20.69 -21.72
N LEU A 33 -5.47 19.48 -21.45
CA LEU A 33 -5.37 18.41 -22.43
C LEU A 33 -6.75 17.95 -22.92
N LEU A 34 -7.70 17.74 -22.01
CA LEU A 34 -9.07 17.35 -22.36
C LEU A 34 -9.81 18.47 -23.12
N TYR A 35 -9.57 19.72 -22.75
CA TYR A 35 -10.11 20.88 -23.48
C TYR A 35 -9.56 20.95 -24.91
N TYR A 36 -8.26 20.77 -25.09
CA TYR A 36 -7.63 20.73 -26.42
C TYR A 36 -8.22 19.59 -27.27
N ARG A 37 -8.31 18.37 -26.70
CA ARG A 37 -8.85 17.19 -27.40
C ARG A 37 -10.29 17.35 -27.84
N THR A 38 -11.13 17.90 -26.97
CA THR A 38 -12.55 18.15 -27.29
C THR A 38 -12.69 19.25 -28.34
N THR A 39 -11.92 20.34 -28.23
CA THR A 39 -11.94 21.44 -29.22
C THR A 39 -11.55 20.95 -30.61
N CYS A 40 -10.45 20.20 -30.75
CA CYS A 40 -10.05 19.63 -32.05
C CYS A 40 -11.06 18.61 -32.59
N LEU A 41 -11.70 17.80 -31.73
CA LEU A 41 -12.72 16.84 -32.16
C LEU A 41 -13.97 17.53 -32.73
N PHE A 42 -14.39 18.65 -32.15
CA PHE A 42 -15.62 19.34 -32.54
C PHE A 42 -15.43 20.47 -33.57
N LEU A 43 -14.32 21.21 -33.53
CA LEU A 43 -14.08 22.37 -34.41
C LEU A 43 -13.24 22.04 -35.65
N GLU A 44 -12.34 21.06 -35.60
CA GLU A 44 -11.45 20.72 -36.72
C GLU A 44 -11.90 19.43 -37.43
N LYS A 45 -12.42 19.54 -38.66
CA LYS A 45 -12.89 18.39 -39.45
C LYS A 45 -11.79 17.59 -40.17
N ASN A 46 -10.52 17.99 -40.06
CA ASN A 46 -9.41 17.42 -40.83
C ASN A 46 -8.62 16.32 -40.11
N VAL A 47 -9.05 15.87 -38.93
CA VAL A 47 -8.37 14.80 -38.18
C VAL A 47 -8.98 13.42 -38.42
N PRO A 48 -8.17 12.35 -38.44
CA PRO A 48 -8.69 10.98 -38.52
C PRO A 48 -9.50 10.65 -37.27
N THR A 49 -10.83 10.71 -37.40
CA THR A 49 -11.80 10.67 -36.29
C THR A 49 -11.68 9.42 -35.42
N LEU A 50 -11.46 8.25 -36.01
CA LEU A 50 -11.34 6.98 -35.28
C LEU A 50 -10.06 6.90 -34.44
N ALA A 51 -8.93 7.31 -35.00
CA ALA A 51 -7.66 7.34 -34.25
C ALA A 51 -7.73 8.37 -33.12
N TRP A 52 -8.33 9.53 -33.39
CA TRP A 52 -8.51 10.58 -32.39
C TRP A 52 -9.45 10.15 -31.25
N SER A 53 -10.55 9.45 -31.57
CA SER A 53 -11.48 8.95 -30.55
C SER A 53 -10.85 7.89 -29.66
N LEU A 54 -10.07 6.96 -30.22
CA LEU A 54 -9.38 5.93 -29.44
C LEU A 54 -8.39 6.54 -28.45
N ILE A 55 -7.59 7.52 -28.90
CA ILE A 55 -6.65 8.22 -28.03
C ILE A 55 -7.39 8.98 -26.93
N PHE A 56 -8.48 9.70 -27.28
CA PHE A 56 -9.29 10.42 -26.31
C PHE A 56 -9.90 9.48 -25.26
N THR A 57 -10.43 8.31 -25.66
CA THR A 57 -10.94 7.30 -24.72
C THR A 57 -9.85 6.77 -23.80
N SER A 58 -8.65 6.50 -24.32
CA SER A 58 -7.49 6.10 -23.51
C SER A 58 -7.12 7.16 -22.47
N GLU A 59 -7.05 8.43 -22.88
CA GLU A 59 -6.74 9.56 -21.99
C GLU A 59 -7.81 9.74 -20.90
N LEU A 60 -9.09 9.50 -21.22
CA LEU A 60 -10.19 9.55 -20.25
C LEU A 60 -10.08 8.43 -19.21
N ILE A 61 -9.83 7.19 -19.66
CA ILE A 61 -9.62 6.04 -18.76
C ILE A 61 -8.43 6.31 -17.83
N LEU A 62 -7.30 6.77 -18.39
CA LEU A 62 -6.12 7.09 -17.60
C LEU A 62 -6.40 8.22 -16.58
N THR A 63 -7.19 9.23 -16.96
CA THR A 63 -7.63 10.31 -16.08
C THR A 63 -8.46 9.76 -14.91
N ILE A 64 -9.41 8.86 -15.18
CA ILE A 64 -10.23 8.23 -14.13
C ILE A 64 -9.34 7.45 -13.16
N ILE A 65 -8.45 6.59 -13.69
CA ILE A 65 -7.51 5.82 -12.86
C ILE A 65 -6.66 6.76 -12.00
N TRP A 66 -6.15 7.84 -12.61
CA TRP A 66 -5.35 8.83 -11.90
C TRP A 66 -6.13 9.52 -10.77
N ILE A 67 -7.39 9.90 -10.98
CA ILE A 67 -8.25 10.51 -9.94
C ILE A 67 -8.42 9.53 -8.77
N LEU A 68 -8.71 8.25 -9.06
CA LEU A 68 -8.90 7.22 -8.02
C LEU A 68 -7.65 7.04 -7.16
N ILE A 69 -6.46 7.12 -7.76
CA ILE A 69 -5.19 6.98 -7.05
C ILE A 69 -4.91 8.17 -6.12
N GLN A 70 -5.44 9.37 -6.38
CA GLN A 70 -5.15 10.55 -5.56
C GLN A 70 -5.64 10.43 -4.12
N ALA A 71 -6.67 9.62 -3.87
CA ALA A 71 -7.15 9.34 -2.52
C ALA A 71 -6.03 8.86 -1.59
N PHE A 72 -5.13 8.00 -2.08
CA PHE A 72 -4.01 7.46 -1.30
C PHE A 72 -2.90 8.49 -1.02
N ARG A 73 -2.79 9.53 -1.86
CA ARG A 73 -1.73 10.55 -1.74
C ARG A 73 -2.15 11.78 -0.94
N TRP A 74 -3.45 11.96 -0.70
CA TRP A 74 -4.01 13.16 -0.07
C TRP A 74 -3.64 13.31 1.42
N HIS A 75 -3.49 12.18 2.11
CA HIS A 75 -3.26 12.17 3.56
C HIS A 75 -2.38 10.97 3.99
N PRO A 76 -1.08 10.98 3.65
CA PRO A 76 -0.15 9.94 4.09
C PRO A 76 -0.01 9.94 5.62
N VAL A 77 -0.31 8.79 6.23
CA VAL A 77 -0.24 8.59 7.68
C VAL A 77 0.92 7.65 8.01
N SER A 78 1.77 8.07 8.94
CA SER A 78 2.83 7.26 9.53
C SER A 78 2.39 6.78 10.92
N ARG A 79 2.53 5.49 11.20
CA ARG A 79 2.26 4.88 12.51
C ARG A 79 3.54 4.31 13.08
N SER A 80 3.78 4.53 14.37
CA SER A 80 4.87 3.89 15.11
C SER A 80 4.35 3.29 16.40
N ALA A 81 4.79 2.09 16.73
CA ALA A 81 4.56 1.50 18.05
C ALA A 81 5.65 1.99 19.02
N ILE A 82 5.31 2.09 20.31
CA ILE A 82 6.25 2.40 21.39
C ILE A 82 6.15 1.26 22.41
N PRO A 83 6.86 0.13 22.18
CA PRO A 83 6.77 -1.04 23.04
C PRO A 83 7.24 -0.77 24.47
N GLU A 84 8.13 0.21 24.69
CA GLU A 84 8.63 0.53 26.02
C GLU A 84 7.55 1.10 26.94
N ASN A 85 6.46 1.62 26.38
CA ASN A 85 5.35 2.18 27.12
C ASN A 85 4.30 1.13 27.55
N ILE A 86 4.48 -0.14 27.17
CA ILE A 86 3.59 -1.23 27.58
C ILE A 86 3.71 -1.39 29.10
N PRO A 87 2.65 -1.16 29.89
CA PRO A 87 2.75 -1.33 31.34
C PRO A 87 3.11 -2.78 31.71
N GLY A 88 3.97 -2.92 32.72
CA GLY A 88 4.36 -4.22 33.24
C GLY A 88 3.15 -4.98 33.79
N GLY A 89 3.09 -6.29 33.54
CA GLY A 89 2.00 -7.16 34.03
C GLY A 89 0.75 -7.20 33.15
N ILE A 90 0.77 -6.63 31.94
CA ILE A 90 -0.30 -6.89 30.97
C ILE A 90 -0.25 -8.35 30.54
N GLU A 91 -1.41 -8.99 30.57
CA GLU A 91 -1.57 -10.31 29.99
C GLU A 91 -1.56 -10.20 28.45
N LEU A 92 -0.45 -10.62 27.84
CA LEU A 92 -0.34 -10.71 26.38
C LEU A 92 -1.31 -11.76 25.81
N PRO A 93 -1.89 -11.55 24.61
CA PRO A 93 -2.75 -12.55 23.98
C PRO A 93 -1.97 -13.81 23.55
N GLY A 94 -2.67 -14.88 23.16
CA GLY A 94 -2.04 -15.95 22.38
C GLY A 94 -1.69 -15.46 20.98
N LEU A 95 -0.57 -15.91 20.44
CA LEU A 95 -0.07 -15.58 19.11
C LEU A 95 0.19 -16.87 18.32
N ASP A 96 -0.60 -17.08 17.27
CA ASP A 96 -0.41 -18.16 16.31
C ASP A 96 0.25 -17.62 15.04
N VAL A 97 1.40 -18.18 14.67
CA VAL A 97 2.14 -17.82 13.46
C VAL A 97 2.08 -18.96 12.46
N PHE A 98 1.55 -18.67 11.28
CA PHE A 98 1.47 -19.62 10.17
C PHE A 98 2.57 -19.34 9.15
N VAL A 99 3.41 -20.33 8.90
CA VAL A 99 4.39 -20.35 7.83
C VAL A 99 3.84 -21.28 6.75
N CYS A 100 3.51 -20.74 5.58
CA CYS A 100 3.02 -21.54 4.46
C CYS A 100 4.09 -21.61 3.38
N THR A 101 4.32 -22.80 2.83
CA THR A 101 5.23 -23.05 1.71
C THR A 101 4.53 -23.88 0.63
N LEU A 102 4.95 -23.72 -0.62
CA LEU A 102 4.33 -24.40 -1.78
C LEU A 102 5.30 -25.21 -2.63
N ASP A 103 6.53 -24.74 -2.85
CA ASP A 103 7.47 -25.38 -3.78
C ASP A 103 8.91 -25.29 -3.26
N PRO A 104 9.53 -26.42 -2.85
CA PRO A 104 10.87 -26.41 -2.26
C PRO A 104 11.97 -25.95 -3.22
N LYS A 105 11.70 -25.83 -4.53
CA LYS A 105 12.65 -25.24 -5.49
C LYS A 105 12.61 -23.72 -5.52
N LYS A 106 11.43 -23.12 -5.30
CA LYS A 106 11.25 -21.67 -5.26
C LYS A 106 11.44 -21.11 -3.86
N GLU A 107 11.09 -21.90 -2.85
CA GLU A 107 11.20 -21.61 -1.43
C GLU A 107 12.10 -22.70 -0.81
N PRO A 108 13.42 -22.56 -0.90
CA PRO A 108 14.34 -23.59 -0.42
C PRO A 108 14.04 -23.96 1.04
N THR A 109 13.98 -25.26 1.35
CA THR A 109 13.62 -25.76 2.69
C THR A 109 14.46 -25.13 3.80
N ILE A 110 15.75 -24.85 3.55
CA ILE A 110 16.63 -24.19 4.51
C ILE A 110 16.16 -22.75 4.81
N GLU A 111 15.70 -22.00 3.82
CA GLU A 111 15.19 -20.65 4.01
C GLU A 111 13.85 -20.65 4.75
N VAL A 112 12.99 -21.63 4.45
CA VAL A 112 11.75 -21.86 5.20
C VAL A 112 12.07 -22.20 6.65
N MET A 113 13.03 -23.08 6.90
CA MET A 113 13.46 -23.43 8.27
C MET A 113 14.08 -22.24 9.01
N ASN A 114 14.85 -21.39 8.34
CA ASN A 114 15.36 -20.15 8.94
C ASN A 114 14.23 -19.22 9.35
N THR A 115 13.14 -19.16 8.56
CA THR A 115 11.93 -18.40 8.92
C THR A 115 11.27 -19.00 10.17
N VAL A 116 11.08 -20.33 10.21
CA VAL A 116 10.50 -21.02 11.37
C VAL A 116 11.35 -20.78 12.62
N LEU A 117 12.67 -20.91 12.53
CA LEU A 117 13.59 -20.65 13.65
C LEU A 117 13.53 -19.17 14.10
N SER A 118 13.42 -18.23 13.15
CA SER A 118 13.29 -16.80 13.48
C SER A 118 11.99 -16.51 14.23
N VAL A 119 10.89 -17.18 13.87
CA VAL A 119 9.61 -17.07 14.59
C VAL A 119 9.70 -17.68 15.99
N LEU A 120 10.31 -18.87 16.12
CA LEU A 120 10.50 -19.52 17.42
C LEU A 120 11.40 -18.71 18.36
N ALA A 121 12.24 -17.82 17.82
CA ALA A 121 13.11 -16.93 18.57
C ALA A 121 12.52 -15.53 18.86
N LEU A 122 11.23 -15.31 18.60
CA LEU A 122 10.55 -14.07 18.96
C LEU A 122 10.61 -13.83 20.48
N ASP A 123 10.80 -12.56 20.88
CA ASP A 123 10.71 -12.14 22.28
C ASP A 123 9.25 -12.07 22.73
N TYR A 124 8.64 -13.25 22.90
CA TYR A 124 7.26 -13.45 23.31
C TYR A 124 7.18 -14.61 24.31
N PRO A 125 6.21 -14.61 25.25
CA PRO A 125 6.07 -15.72 26.18
C PRO A 125 5.87 -17.06 25.44
N PRO A 126 6.70 -18.08 25.70
CA PRO A 126 6.70 -19.33 24.93
C PRO A 126 5.39 -20.11 25.09
N GLU A 127 4.72 -19.99 26.24
CA GLU A 127 3.41 -20.60 26.49
C GLU A 127 2.27 -19.94 25.70
N LYS A 128 2.53 -18.81 25.04
CA LYS A 128 1.56 -18.06 24.23
C LYS A 128 1.89 -18.02 22.75
N LEU A 129 3.06 -18.52 22.34
CA LEU A 129 3.49 -18.55 20.95
C LEU A 129 3.30 -19.96 20.37
N SER A 130 2.44 -20.09 19.36
CA SER A 130 2.29 -21.32 18.58
C SER A 130 2.77 -21.09 17.16
N VAL A 131 3.55 -22.03 16.61
CA VAL A 131 4.07 -21.95 15.24
C VAL A 131 3.57 -23.14 14.44
N TYR A 132 2.95 -22.86 13.30
CA TYR A 132 2.40 -23.86 12.38
C TYR A 132 3.10 -23.75 11.03
N LEU A 133 3.59 -24.86 10.51
CA LEU A 133 4.14 -24.97 9.17
C LEU A 133 3.13 -25.73 8.30
N SER A 134 2.61 -25.08 7.25
CA SER A 134 1.78 -25.71 6.22
C SER A 134 2.60 -25.86 4.95
N ASP A 135 2.78 -27.10 4.49
CA ASP A 135 3.33 -27.38 3.17
C ASP A 135 2.17 -27.74 2.22
N ASP A 136 1.78 -26.77 1.40
CA ASP A 136 0.74 -26.93 0.41
C ASP A 136 1.23 -27.69 -0.84
N GLY A 137 2.56 -27.81 -1.01
CA GLY A 137 3.20 -28.60 -2.05
C GLY A 137 3.20 -30.10 -1.76
N GLY A 138 3.13 -30.47 -0.47
CA GLY A 138 3.11 -31.86 0.00
C GLY A 138 4.33 -32.66 -0.43
N SER A 139 5.51 -32.04 -0.42
CA SER A 139 6.73 -32.51 -1.10
C SER A 139 7.85 -32.93 -0.16
#